data_AF-A0A930TCQ6-F1
#
_entry.id   AF-A0A930TCQ6-F1
#
_cell.length_a   1.000
_cell.length_b   1.000
_cell.length_c   1.000
_cell.angle_alpha   90.00
_cell.angle_beta   90.00
_cell.angle_gamma   90.00
#
_symmetry.space_group_name_H-M   'P 1'
#
loop_
_entity.id
_entity.type
_entity.pdbx_description
1 polymer ?
#
loop_
_entity_poly.entity_id
_entity_poly.type
_entity_poly.pdbx_seq_one_letter_code
_entity_poly.pdbx_strand_id
1 'polypeptide(L)'
;MQTPLPSSSDRLQAARTGISIVLTGAIMLLAAAMAVQASLEVHRYQEQRRQQQEQQQQEHLLRQQQQQEQQQREILAEAESLRDQQNYWGCMATAQQISFGTALYSHAQIVENQCQTAYAGVILQQAQAMADAGRLKDAIAHLRYMPPGLDNLVQQWQSYWSQRILDIAEEQYRSSSDQFVQAIAIAQAISADSSLYHAAQQRVEDWRNERSTNQKHLRAAQVAMATQDFDTAWFEVDQVTDHPYWQQQAETVRQAIYQHQQQAAVREAERQHRLERLLLVLIPSGVGASVALAQCQRS
;
A
#
# COMPACT_ATOMS: atom_id res chain seq x y z
N MET A 1 -45.56 106.01 -73.64
CA MET A 1 -46.68 105.13 -73.23
C MET A 1 -46.45 104.74 -71.78
N GLN A 2 -47.41 105.10 -70.94
CA GLN A 2 -47.43 104.93 -69.50
C GLN A 2 -47.48 103.44 -69.16
N THR A 3 -46.53 102.95 -68.35
CA THR A 3 -46.60 101.61 -67.77
C THR A 3 -47.73 101.59 -66.73
N PRO A 4 -48.63 100.60 -66.79
CA PRO A 4 -49.80 100.58 -65.93
C PRO A 4 -49.39 100.33 -64.48
N LEU A 5 -49.88 101.21 -63.59
CA LEU A 5 -49.83 101.02 -62.15
C LEU A 5 -50.56 99.71 -61.79
N PRO A 6 -49.95 98.83 -60.98
CA PRO A 6 -50.59 97.59 -60.56
C PRO A 6 -51.87 97.90 -59.80
N SER A 7 -52.91 97.12 -60.11
CA SER A 7 -54.24 97.31 -59.56
C SER A 7 -54.26 97.03 -58.06
N SER A 8 -55.18 97.66 -57.32
CA SER A 8 -55.40 97.43 -55.88
C SER A 8 -55.73 95.96 -55.54
N SER A 9 -56.15 95.16 -56.54
CA SER A 9 -56.33 93.72 -56.45
C SER A 9 -54.99 92.97 -56.25
N ASP A 10 -53.92 93.41 -56.91
CA ASP A 10 -52.62 92.73 -56.90
C ASP A 10 -51.89 92.89 -55.56
N ARG A 11 -52.08 94.03 -54.86
CA ARG A 11 -51.54 94.26 -53.50
C ARG A 11 -52.28 93.47 -52.43
N LEU A 12 -53.57 93.21 -52.61
CA LEU A 12 -54.39 92.40 -51.70
C LEU A 12 -54.12 90.90 -51.87
N GLN A 13 -53.80 90.44 -53.07
CA GLN A 13 -53.37 89.05 -53.30
C GLN A 13 -51.97 88.78 -52.73
N ALA A 14 -51.01 89.72 -52.84
CA ALA A 14 -49.68 89.59 -52.23
C ALA A 14 -49.70 89.59 -50.67
N ALA A 15 -50.60 90.34 -50.04
CA ALA A 15 -50.77 90.33 -48.59
C ALA A 15 -51.47 89.05 -48.09
N ARG A 16 -52.42 88.49 -48.85
CA ARG A 16 -53.07 87.21 -48.53
C ARG A 16 -52.12 86.02 -48.65
N THR A 17 -51.23 86.00 -49.65
CA THR A 17 -50.22 84.95 -49.78
C THR A 17 -49.15 85.03 -48.69
N GLY A 18 -48.73 86.25 -48.29
CA GLY A 18 -47.80 86.44 -47.17
C GLY A 18 -48.34 85.93 -45.82
N ILE A 19 -49.60 86.21 -45.49
CA ILE A 19 -50.23 85.74 -44.24
C ILE A 19 -50.45 84.21 -44.26
N SER A 20 -50.81 83.62 -45.40
CA SER A 20 -50.93 82.16 -45.53
C SER A 20 -49.59 81.43 -45.38
N ILE A 21 -48.45 82.03 -45.78
CA ILE A 21 -47.12 81.45 -45.61
C ILE A 21 -46.65 81.52 -44.14
N VAL A 22 -46.96 82.61 -43.44
CA VAL A 22 -46.60 82.76 -42.02
C VAL A 22 -47.44 81.83 -41.13
N LEU A 23 -48.74 81.68 -41.41
CA LEU A 23 -49.61 80.78 -40.63
C LEU A 23 -49.27 79.30 -40.87
N THR A 24 -49.01 78.89 -42.12
CA THR A 24 -48.58 77.51 -42.40
C THR A 24 -47.20 77.21 -41.81
N GLY A 25 -46.27 78.17 -41.82
CA GLY A 25 -44.97 78.06 -41.14
C GLY A 25 -45.09 77.87 -39.63
N ALA A 26 -45.95 78.64 -38.95
CA ALA A 26 -46.18 78.52 -37.50
C ALA A 26 -46.84 77.19 -37.10
N ILE A 27 -47.79 76.69 -37.90
CA ILE A 27 -48.43 75.38 -37.68
C ILE A 27 -47.41 74.24 -37.86
N MET A 28 -46.53 74.33 -38.86
CA MET A 28 -45.47 73.35 -39.09
C MET A 28 -44.45 73.31 -37.94
N LEU A 29 -44.09 74.46 -37.36
CA LEU A 29 -43.19 74.54 -36.19
C LEU A 29 -43.81 73.91 -34.93
N LEU A 30 -45.11 74.15 -34.68
CA LEU A 30 -45.82 73.52 -33.57
C LEU A 30 -45.95 72.00 -33.75
N ALA A 31 -46.26 71.53 -34.96
CA ALA A 31 -46.31 70.10 -35.27
C ALA A 31 -44.94 69.42 -35.09
N ALA A 32 -43.86 70.07 -35.53
CA ALA A 32 -42.50 69.57 -35.33
C ALA A 32 -42.11 69.51 -33.85
N ALA A 33 -42.45 70.53 -33.06
CA ALA A 33 -42.19 70.54 -31.62
C ALA A 33 -42.94 69.40 -30.89
N MET A 34 -44.22 69.17 -31.24
CA MET A 34 -45.00 68.06 -30.68
C MET A 34 -44.42 66.69 -31.08
N ALA A 35 -43.95 66.52 -32.32
CA ALA A 35 -43.31 65.29 -32.77
C ALA A 35 -41.98 65.04 -32.04
N VAL A 36 -41.16 66.08 -31.83
CA VAL A 36 -39.93 65.98 -31.03
C VAL A 36 -40.25 65.60 -29.58
N GLN A 37 -41.26 66.22 -28.97
CA GLN A 37 -41.67 65.89 -27.61
C GLN A 37 -42.17 64.45 -27.49
N ALA A 38 -43.03 64.00 -28.41
CA ALA A 38 -43.49 62.62 -28.46
C ALA A 38 -42.33 61.63 -28.66
N SER A 39 -41.34 61.97 -29.50
CA SER A 39 -40.14 61.14 -29.71
C SER A 39 -39.27 61.04 -28.45
N LEU A 40 -39.14 62.12 -27.68
CA LEU A 40 -38.39 62.16 -26.42
C LEU A 40 -39.11 61.33 -25.34
N GLU A 41 -40.44 61.39 -25.28
CA GLU A 41 -41.25 60.58 -24.36
C GLU A 41 -41.15 59.09 -24.71
N VAL A 42 -41.27 58.73 -26.00
CA VAL A 42 -41.06 57.36 -26.48
C VAL A 42 -39.64 56.89 -26.16
N HIS A 43 -38.62 57.74 -26.35
CA HIS A 43 -37.24 57.40 -26.05
C HIS A 43 -37.00 57.18 -24.56
N ARG A 44 -37.48 58.07 -23.68
CA ARG A 44 -37.41 57.90 -22.22
C ARG A 44 -38.12 56.64 -21.77
N TYR A 45 -39.28 56.36 -22.33
CA TYR A 45 -40.01 55.12 -22.06
C TYR A 45 -39.23 53.88 -22.52
N GLN A 46 -38.61 53.93 -23.70
CA GLN A 46 -37.74 52.85 -24.20
C GLN A 46 -36.49 52.65 -23.33
N GLU A 47 -35.85 53.73 -22.85
CA GLU A 47 -34.73 53.66 -21.91
C GLU A 47 -35.16 53.06 -20.57
N GLN A 48 -36.27 53.51 -20.00
CA GLN A 48 -36.80 52.97 -18.75
C GLN A 48 -37.12 51.47 -18.88
N ARG A 49 -37.68 51.05 -20.01
CA ARG A 49 -37.90 49.61 -20.29
C ARG A 49 -36.60 48.83 -20.41
N ARG A 50 -35.58 49.38 -21.07
CA ARG A 50 -34.25 48.74 -21.15
C ARG A 50 -33.63 48.58 -19.76
N GLN A 51 -33.65 49.63 -18.94
CA GLN A 51 -33.16 49.57 -17.55
C GLN A 51 -33.94 48.57 -16.70
N GLN A 52 -35.27 48.53 -16.83
CA GLN A 52 -36.09 47.55 -16.12
C GLN A 52 -35.78 46.12 -16.56
N GLN A 53 -35.57 45.89 -17.86
CA GLN A 53 -35.17 44.58 -18.39
C GLN A 53 -33.78 44.17 -17.89
N GLU A 54 -32.81 45.09 -17.89
CA GLU A 54 -31.47 44.83 -17.35
C GLU A 54 -31.51 44.51 -15.84
N GLN A 55 -32.30 45.26 -15.07
CA GLN A 55 -32.50 44.96 -13.63
C GLN A 55 -33.11 43.57 -13.42
N GLN A 56 -34.13 43.21 -14.19
CA GLN A 56 -34.74 41.88 -14.11
C GLN A 56 -33.75 40.77 -14.49
N GLN A 57 -32.90 41.00 -15.50
CA GLN A 57 -31.85 40.06 -15.90
C GLN A 57 -30.80 39.90 -14.80
N GLN A 58 -30.36 41.00 -14.18
CA GLN A 58 -29.39 40.95 -13.07
C GLN A 58 -29.97 40.22 -11.85
N GLU A 59 -31.21 40.52 -11.48
CA GLU A 59 -31.88 39.85 -10.36
C GLU A 59 -32.04 38.35 -10.60
N HIS A 60 -32.37 37.96 -11.84
CA HIS A 60 -32.45 36.56 -12.22
C HIS A 60 -31.09 35.86 -12.10
N LEU A 61 -30.01 36.48 -12.59
CA LEU A 61 -28.65 35.92 -12.47
C LEU A 61 -28.23 35.77 -11.00
N LEU A 62 -28.51 36.77 -10.17
CA LEU A 62 -28.22 36.72 -8.74
C LEU A 62 -29.00 35.60 -8.05
N ARG A 63 -30.29 35.44 -8.36
CA ARG A 63 -31.10 34.33 -7.84
C ARG A 63 -30.55 32.98 -8.24
N GLN A 64 -30.09 32.82 -9.49
CA GLN A 64 -29.44 31.58 -9.93
C GLN A 64 -28.15 31.30 -9.15
N GLN A 65 -27.32 32.32 -8.93
CA GLN A 65 -26.08 32.18 -8.15
C GLN A 65 -26.36 31.77 -6.69
N GLN A 66 -27.36 32.40 -6.06
CA GLN A 66 -27.76 32.06 -4.69
C GLN A 66 -28.29 30.63 -4.58
N GLN A 67 -29.09 30.18 -5.56
CA GLN A 67 -29.56 28.80 -5.59
C GLN A 67 -28.43 27.80 -5.73
N GLN A 68 -27.44 28.07 -6.59
CA GLN A 68 -26.26 27.22 -6.72
C GLN A 68 -25.45 27.18 -5.42
N GLU A 69 -25.26 28.32 -4.76
CA GLU A 69 -24.56 28.37 -3.47
C GLU A 69 -25.32 27.61 -2.38
N GLN A 70 -26.65 27.72 -2.32
CA GLN A 70 -27.47 26.98 -1.38
C GLN A 70 -27.35 25.47 -1.60
N GLN A 71 -27.43 25.01 -2.85
CA GLN A 71 -27.26 23.58 -3.19
C GLN A 71 -25.89 23.06 -2.74
N GLN A 72 -24.83 23.85 -2.93
CA GLN A 72 -23.49 23.46 -2.48
C GLN A 72 -23.36 23.46 -0.95
N ARG A 73 -24.06 24.36 -0.24
CA ARG A 73 -24.13 24.33 1.24
C ARG A 73 -24.82 23.07 1.74
N GLU A 74 -25.89 22.64 1.07
CA GLU A 74 -26.61 21.40 1.40
C GLU A 74 -25.73 20.16 1.19
N ILE A 75 -25.00 20.08 0.06
CA ILE A 75 -24.03 19.01 -0.21
C ILE A 75 -22.93 18.98 0.86
N LEU A 76 -22.39 20.13 1.26
CA LEU A 76 -21.37 20.20 2.30
C LEU A 76 -21.89 19.69 3.65
N ALA A 77 -23.08 20.14 4.05
CA ALA A 77 -23.73 19.70 5.28
C ALA A 77 -24.04 18.20 5.26
N GLU A 78 -24.41 17.64 4.10
CA GLU A 78 -24.58 16.20 3.93
C GLU A 78 -23.25 15.45 4.11
N ALA A 79 -22.15 15.92 3.52
CA ALA A 79 -20.83 15.32 3.70
C ALA A 79 -20.40 15.30 5.17
N GLU A 80 -20.61 16.40 5.89
CA GLU A 80 -20.35 16.50 7.33
C GLU A 80 -21.23 15.53 8.13
N SER A 81 -22.51 15.41 7.79
CA SER A 81 -23.40 14.43 8.43
C SER A 81 -22.95 12.99 8.20
N LEU A 82 -22.53 12.66 6.97
CA LEU A 82 -21.99 11.33 6.64
C LEU A 82 -20.73 11.02 7.43
N ARG A 83 -19.84 11.99 7.63
CA ARG A 83 -18.66 11.86 8.50
C ARG A 83 -19.06 11.51 9.93
N ASP A 84 -20.02 12.23 10.48
CA ASP A 84 -20.46 12.06 11.87
C ASP A 84 -21.15 10.70 12.08
N GLN A 85 -21.77 10.16 11.02
CA GLN A 85 -22.31 8.80 10.95
C GLN A 85 -21.24 7.72 10.70
N GLN A 86 -19.96 8.09 10.64
CA GLN A 86 -18.83 7.23 10.28
C GLN A 86 -18.93 6.61 8.87
N ASN A 87 -19.79 7.15 8.00
CA ASN A 87 -19.87 6.80 6.59
C ASN A 87 -18.83 7.60 5.81
N TYR A 88 -17.55 7.27 6.03
CA TYR A 88 -16.44 8.04 5.48
C TYR A 88 -16.33 7.96 3.96
N TRP A 89 -16.69 6.82 3.34
CA TRP A 89 -16.74 6.70 1.89
C TRP A 89 -17.76 7.68 1.31
N GLY A 90 -18.98 7.69 1.87
CA GLY A 90 -20.03 8.61 1.47
C GLY A 90 -19.61 10.06 1.66
N CYS A 91 -19.01 10.39 2.81
CA CYS A 91 -18.48 11.72 3.08
C CYS A 91 -17.50 12.19 1.99
N MET A 92 -16.49 11.38 1.65
CA MET A 92 -15.50 11.75 0.62
C MET A 92 -16.18 11.96 -0.74
N ALA A 93 -17.05 11.03 -1.15
CA ALA A 93 -17.74 11.13 -2.43
C ALA A 93 -18.67 12.35 -2.51
N THR A 94 -19.36 12.70 -1.42
CA THR A 94 -20.24 13.88 -1.36
C THR A 94 -19.43 15.18 -1.32
N ALA A 95 -18.34 15.25 -0.55
CA ALA A 95 -17.47 16.43 -0.50
C ALA A 95 -16.85 16.77 -1.87
N GLN A 96 -16.49 15.75 -2.65
CA GLN A 96 -15.93 15.91 -4.01
C GLN A 96 -16.93 16.50 -5.02
N GLN A 97 -18.24 16.51 -4.74
CA GLN A 97 -19.23 17.12 -5.63
C GLN A 97 -19.16 18.65 -5.63
N ILE A 98 -18.54 19.25 -4.61
CA ILE A 98 -18.38 20.70 -4.52
C ILE A 98 -17.33 21.15 -5.53
N SER A 99 -17.76 21.94 -6.51
CA SER A 99 -16.92 22.33 -7.64
C SER A 99 -15.75 23.24 -7.23
N PHE A 100 -14.63 23.07 -7.92
CA PHE A 100 -13.50 23.98 -7.85
C PHE A 100 -13.90 25.42 -8.19
N GLY A 101 -13.33 26.40 -7.48
CA GLY A 101 -13.59 27.84 -7.68
C GLY A 101 -14.78 28.39 -6.90
N THR A 102 -15.52 27.55 -6.18
CA THR A 102 -16.60 27.98 -5.28
C THR A 102 -16.02 28.48 -3.95
N ALA A 103 -16.75 29.35 -3.25
CA ALA A 103 -16.35 29.82 -1.92
C ALA A 103 -16.27 28.69 -0.87
N LEU A 104 -16.94 27.55 -1.14
CA LEU A 104 -17.02 26.40 -0.25
C LEU A 104 -15.97 25.32 -0.55
N TYR A 105 -15.26 25.41 -1.68
CA TYR A 105 -14.32 24.38 -2.11
C TYR A 105 -13.24 24.09 -1.07
N SER A 106 -12.65 25.11 -0.45
CA SER A 106 -11.63 24.91 0.59
C SER A 106 -12.18 24.18 1.81
N HIS A 107 -13.42 24.45 2.20
CA HIS A 107 -14.07 23.75 3.31
C HIS A 107 -14.39 22.30 2.94
N ALA A 108 -14.89 22.06 1.72
CA ALA A 108 -15.12 20.72 1.19
C ALA A 108 -13.84 19.86 1.22
N GLN A 109 -12.72 20.43 0.80
CA GLN A 109 -11.41 19.76 0.85
C GLN A 109 -10.96 19.44 2.28
N ILE A 110 -11.25 20.31 3.26
CA ILE A 110 -10.96 20.00 4.67
C ILE A 110 -11.82 18.81 5.14
N VAL A 111 -13.12 18.81 4.84
CA VAL A 111 -14.03 17.71 5.20
C VAL A 111 -13.61 16.40 4.54
N GLU A 112 -13.26 16.43 3.25
CA GLU A 112 -12.74 15.28 2.51
C GLU A 112 -11.49 14.70 3.18
N ASN A 113 -10.48 15.53 3.47
CA ASN A 113 -9.24 15.11 4.12
C ASN A 113 -9.48 14.54 5.53
N GLN A 114 -10.43 15.09 6.28
CA GLN A 114 -10.80 14.57 7.60
C GLN A 114 -11.45 13.18 7.48
N CYS A 115 -12.35 13.00 6.51
CA CYS A 115 -13.00 11.71 6.25
C CYS A 115 -12.00 10.66 5.77
N GLN A 116 -11.08 11.06 4.89
CA GLN A 116 -9.99 10.21 4.44
C GLN A 116 -9.11 9.72 5.59
N THR A 117 -8.70 10.64 6.48
CA THR A 117 -7.88 10.32 7.65
C THR A 117 -8.61 9.41 8.63
N ALA A 118 -9.88 9.68 8.91
CA ALA A 118 -10.69 8.87 9.82
C ALA A 118 -10.90 7.45 9.26
N TYR A 119 -11.18 7.32 7.96
CA TYR A 119 -11.32 6.03 7.30
C TYR A 119 -10.00 5.23 7.31
N ALA A 120 -8.87 5.89 7.01
CA ALA A 120 -7.55 5.27 7.11
C ALA A 120 -7.26 4.76 8.53
N GLY A 121 -7.68 5.51 9.56
CA GLY A 121 -7.60 5.07 10.95
C GLY A 121 -8.37 3.77 11.22
N VAL A 122 -9.58 3.64 10.70
CA VAL A 122 -10.38 2.40 10.81
C VAL A 122 -9.71 1.23 10.11
N ILE A 123 -9.23 1.42 8.88
CA ILE A 123 -8.51 0.38 8.13
C ILE A 123 -7.25 -0.06 8.89
N LEU A 124 -6.47 0.89 9.39
CA LEU A 124 -5.25 0.59 10.13
C LEU A 124 -5.54 -0.15 11.44
N GLN A 125 -6.56 0.26 12.20
CA GLN A 125 -6.96 -0.41 13.43
C GLN A 125 -7.36 -1.87 13.17
N GLN A 126 -8.12 -2.12 12.09
CA GLN A 126 -8.50 -3.48 11.71
C GLN A 126 -7.29 -4.32 11.28
N ALA A 127 -6.39 -3.73 10.48
CA ALA A 127 -5.17 -4.41 10.05
C ALA A 127 -4.26 -4.72 11.24
N GLN A 128 -4.12 -3.81 12.20
CA GLN A 128 -3.40 -4.04 13.45
C GLN A 128 -4.00 -5.20 14.26
N ALA A 129 -5.33 -5.23 14.42
CA ALA A 129 -5.99 -6.35 15.09
C ALA A 129 -5.73 -7.71 14.39
N MET A 130 -5.64 -7.74 13.05
CA MET A 130 -5.23 -8.94 12.32
C MET A 130 -3.77 -9.31 12.61
N ALA A 131 -2.86 -8.33 12.61
CA ALA A 131 -1.45 -8.54 12.91
C ALA A 131 -1.21 -9.04 14.34
N ASP A 132 -1.96 -8.52 15.31
CA ASP A 132 -1.91 -8.93 16.71
C ASP A 132 -2.44 -10.36 16.91
N ALA A 133 -3.42 -10.76 16.08
CA ALA A 133 -3.88 -12.14 15.98
C ALA A 133 -2.92 -13.07 15.20
N GLY A 134 -1.72 -12.60 14.83
CA GLY A 134 -0.73 -13.37 14.06
C GLY A 134 -1.04 -13.48 12.56
N ARG A 135 -2.11 -12.86 12.07
CA ARG A 135 -2.54 -12.87 10.66
C ARG A 135 -1.85 -11.76 9.86
N LEU A 136 -0.52 -11.71 9.91
CA LEU A 136 0.29 -10.64 9.31
C LEU A 136 0.07 -10.48 7.80
N LYS A 137 -0.09 -11.58 7.07
CA LYS A 137 -0.41 -11.56 5.63
C LYS A 137 -1.74 -10.86 5.35
N ASP A 138 -2.76 -11.17 6.15
CA ASP A 138 -4.09 -10.57 6.01
C ASP A 138 -4.05 -9.08 6.38
N ALA A 139 -3.28 -8.72 7.41
CA ALA A 139 -3.06 -7.33 7.80
C ALA A 139 -2.46 -6.49 6.66
N ILE A 140 -1.40 -7.00 5.99
CA ILE A 140 -0.80 -6.35 4.82
C ILE A 140 -1.83 -6.24 3.68
N ALA A 141 -2.54 -7.32 3.38
CA ALA A 141 -3.55 -7.32 2.33
C ALA A 141 -4.68 -6.31 2.60
N HIS A 142 -5.02 -6.06 3.88
CA HIS A 142 -6.04 -5.10 4.27
C HIS A 142 -5.64 -3.65 4.01
N LEU A 143 -4.34 -3.33 3.96
CA LEU A 143 -3.86 -1.98 3.63
C LEU A 143 -4.22 -1.54 2.21
N ARG A 144 -4.59 -2.45 1.30
CA ARG A 144 -5.05 -2.11 -0.05
C ARG A 144 -6.34 -1.28 -0.07
N TYR A 145 -7.06 -1.24 1.04
CA TYR A 145 -8.28 -0.44 1.19
C TYR A 145 -8.00 0.99 1.70
N MET A 146 -6.73 1.32 1.96
CA MET A 146 -6.31 2.66 2.35
C MET A 146 -6.59 3.65 1.21
N PRO A 147 -7.12 4.85 1.50
CA PRO A 147 -7.28 5.89 0.49
C PRO A 147 -5.96 6.30 -0.20
N PRO A 148 -6.01 6.78 -1.45
CA PRO A 148 -4.83 7.25 -2.18
C PRO A 148 -4.15 8.45 -1.49
N GLY A 149 -2.84 8.61 -1.65
CA GLY A 149 -2.08 9.70 -1.01
C GLY A 149 -1.56 9.36 0.39
N LEU A 150 -1.83 8.14 0.87
CA LEU A 150 -1.28 7.57 2.11
C LEU A 150 -0.22 6.49 1.83
N ASP A 151 0.40 6.53 0.65
CA ASP A 151 1.34 5.50 0.16
C ASP A 151 2.51 5.28 1.13
N ASN A 152 3.06 6.36 1.69
CA ASN A 152 4.14 6.27 2.67
C ASN A 152 3.72 5.50 3.94
N LEU A 153 2.48 5.72 4.40
CA LEU A 153 1.94 5.02 5.57
C LEU A 153 1.72 3.53 5.25
N VAL A 154 1.15 3.22 4.08
CA VAL A 154 1.00 1.84 3.60
C VAL A 154 2.36 1.14 3.56
N GLN A 155 3.36 1.75 2.90
CA GLN A 155 4.70 1.19 2.76
C GLN A 155 5.39 0.98 4.11
N GLN A 156 5.22 1.89 5.06
CA GLN A 156 5.77 1.75 6.41
C GLN A 156 5.23 0.51 7.13
N TRP A 157 3.89 0.37 7.18
CA TRP A 157 3.26 -0.78 7.86
C TRP A 157 3.50 -2.10 7.12
N GLN A 158 3.47 -2.08 5.79
CA GLN A 158 3.80 -3.24 4.97
C GLN A 158 5.24 -3.70 5.21
N SER A 159 6.20 -2.78 5.27
CA SER A 159 7.60 -3.11 5.57
C SER A 159 7.75 -3.67 6.98
N TYR A 160 7.11 -3.04 7.97
CA TYR A 160 7.15 -3.48 9.36
C TYR A 160 6.56 -4.90 9.55
N TRP A 161 5.39 -5.19 8.97
CA TRP A 161 4.79 -6.52 9.07
C TRP A 161 5.51 -7.55 8.20
N SER A 162 6.06 -7.16 7.05
CA SER A 162 6.91 -8.06 6.24
C SER A 162 8.17 -8.47 7.01
N GLN A 163 8.78 -7.53 7.75
CA GLN A 163 9.92 -7.84 8.62
C GLN A 163 9.52 -8.83 9.71
N ARG A 164 8.38 -8.60 10.39
CA ARG A 164 7.86 -9.56 11.38
C ARG A 164 7.62 -10.96 10.80
N ILE A 165 7.11 -11.06 9.57
CA ILE A 165 6.94 -12.36 8.89
C ILE A 165 8.31 -13.03 8.70
N LEU A 166 9.31 -12.29 8.25
CA LEU A 166 10.66 -12.82 8.04
C LEU A 166 11.31 -13.25 9.36
N ASP A 167 11.17 -12.45 10.42
CA ASP A 167 11.70 -12.77 11.75
C ASP A 167 11.09 -14.06 12.31
N ILE A 168 9.76 -14.23 12.17
CA ILE A 168 9.08 -15.47 12.56
C ILE A 168 9.59 -16.65 11.73
N ALA A 169 9.80 -16.47 10.43
CA ALA A 169 10.36 -17.52 9.59
C ALA A 169 11.79 -17.90 10.02
N GLU A 170 12.64 -16.92 10.35
CA GLU A 170 13.99 -17.16 10.86
C GLU A 170 13.99 -17.87 12.22
N GLU A 171 13.07 -17.51 13.13
CA GLU A 171 12.91 -18.19 14.42
C GLU A 171 12.46 -19.64 14.24
N GLN A 172 11.47 -19.89 13.40
CA GLN A 172 11.00 -21.24 13.07
C GLN A 172 12.08 -22.08 12.39
N TYR A 173 12.90 -21.45 11.54
CA TYR A 173 14.04 -22.11 10.92
C TYR A 173 15.03 -22.59 11.99
N ARG A 174 15.48 -21.69 12.88
CA ARG A 174 16.48 -21.97 13.93
C ARG A 174 16.01 -22.91 15.03
N SER A 175 14.74 -23.28 15.05
CA SER A 175 14.18 -24.26 15.97
C SER A 175 14.92 -25.61 15.88
N SER A 176 15.02 -26.32 16.99
CA SER A 176 15.62 -27.67 17.04
C SER A 176 14.71 -28.76 16.44
N SER A 177 13.50 -28.40 16.02
CA SER A 177 12.55 -29.30 15.35
C SER A 177 12.62 -29.17 13.83
N ASP A 178 12.12 -30.15 13.08
CA ASP A 178 12.04 -30.12 11.60
C ASP A 178 10.95 -29.14 11.12
N GLN A 179 11.12 -27.85 11.43
CA GLN A 179 10.20 -26.75 11.09
C GLN A 179 10.58 -26.04 9.78
N PHE A 180 11.50 -26.61 9.00
CA PHE A 180 11.99 -26.03 7.75
C PHE A 180 10.87 -25.73 6.76
N VAL A 181 9.89 -26.64 6.64
CA VAL A 181 8.77 -26.48 5.71
C VAL A 181 7.89 -25.29 6.13
N GLN A 182 7.64 -25.15 7.43
CA GLN A 182 6.86 -24.05 7.99
C GLN A 182 7.62 -22.73 7.85
N ALA A 183 8.91 -22.68 8.18
CA ALA A 183 9.76 -21.50 8.01
C ALA A 183 9.77 -21.00 6.56
N ILE A 184 9.96 -21.92 5.60
CA ILE A 184 9.90 -21.61 4.16
C ILE A 184 8.52 -21.06 3.79
N ALA A 185 7.44 -21.71 4.21
CA ALA A 185 6.08 -21.27 3.89
C ALA A 185 5.78 -19.86 4.45
N ILE A 186 6.28 -19.54 5.65
CA ILE A 186 6.12 -18.23 6.28
C ILE A 186 6.92 -17.17 5.50
N ALA A 187 8.20 -17.42 5.20
CA ALA A 187 9.01 -16.47 4.41
C ALA A 187 8.44 -16.24 3.00
N GLN A 188 7.90 -17.28 2.37
CA GLN A 188 7.25 -17.18 1.06
C GLN A 188 5.92 -16.41 1.09
N ALA A 189 5.34 -16.16 2.27
CA ALA A 189 4.15 -15.33 2.39
C ALA A 189 4.43 -13.83 2.19
N ILE A 190 5.71 -13.42 2.18
CA ILE A 190 6.11 -12.05 1.86
C ILE A 190 5.86 -11.79 0.37
N SER A 191 4.99 -10.82 0.10
CA SER A 191 4.54 -10.49 -1.24
C SER A 191 5.59 -9.75 -2.07
N ALA A 192 5.50 -9.84 -3.40
CA ALA A 192 6.48 -9.30 -4.35
C ALA A 192 6.56 -7.77 -4.38
N ASP A 193 5.54 -7.09 -3.88
CA ASP A 193 5.49 -5.64 -3.68
C ASP A 193 6.21 -5.17 -2.39
N SER A 194 6.60 -6.10 -1.51
CA SER A 194 7.39 -5.79 -0.33
C SER A 194 8.85 -5.50 -0.68
N SER A 195 9.45 -4.50 -0.05
CA SER A 195 10.88 -4.21 -0.13
C SER A 195 11.75 -5.37 0.37
N LEU A 196 11.20 -6.27 1.18
CA LEU A 196 11.87 -7.45 1.72
C LEU A 196 11.72 -8.72 0.87
N TYR A 197 10.98 -8.66 -0.24
CA TYR A 197 10.70 -9.84 -1.07
C TYR A 197 11.99 -10.57 -1.49
N HIS A 198 12.96 -9.85 -2.06
CA HIS A 198 14.20 -10.46 -2.53
C HIS A 198 15.02 -11.08 -1.40
N ALA A 199 15.11 -10.40 -0.24
CA ALA A 199 15.79 -10.94 0.93
C ALA A 199 15.12 -12.23 1.43
N ALA A 200 13.79 -12.25 1.50
CA ALA A 200 13.02 -13.42 1.91
C ALA A 200 13.18 -14.59 0.94
N GLN A 201 13.14 -14.35 -0.38
CA GLN A 201 13.36 -15.42 -1.37
C GLN A 201 14.79 -15.97 -1.31
N GLN A 202 15.77 -15.11 -1.05
CA GLN A 202 17.14 -15.56 -0.87
C GLN A 202 17.29 -16.45 0.37
N ARG A 203 16.68 -16.07 1.51
CA ARG A 203 16.63 -16.94 2.70
C ARG A 203 16.01 -18.30 2.40
N VAL A 204 14.89 -18.32 1.69
CA VAL A 204 14.21 -19.57 1.30
C VAL A 204 15.14 -20.47 0.48
N GLU A 205 15.89 -19.90 -0.46
CA GLU A 205 16.84 -20.64 -1.29
C GLU A 205 18.02 -21.17 -0.47
N ASP A 206 18.60 -20.33 0.39
CA ASP A 206 19.69 -20.72 1.30
C ASP A 206 19.26 -21.91 2.18
N TRP A 207 18.07 -21.84 2.79
CA TRP A 207 17.52 -22.90 3.64
C TRP A 207 17.27 -24.21 2.90
N ARG A 208 16.79 -24.13 1.64
CA ARG A 208 16.60 -25.32 0.80
C ARG A 208 17.92 -25.98 0.47
N ASN A 209 18.93 -25.18 0.13
CA ASN A 209 20.26 -25.67 -0.21
C ASN A 209 20.96 -26.28 1.00
N GLU A 210 20.90 -25.64 2.17
CA GLU A 210 21.42 -26.18 3.42
C GLU A 210 20.76 -27.52 3.76
N ARG A 211 19.42 -27.58 3.74
CA ARG A 211 18.66 -28.82 3.99
C ARG A 211 19.07 -29.94 3.05
N SER A 212 19.12 -29.67 1.74
CA SER A 212 19.51 -30.67 0.74
C SER A 212 20.93 -31.19 0.98
N THR A 213 21.85 -30.29 1.30
CA THR A 213 23.27 -30.61 1.56
C THR A 213 23.43 -31.47 2.80
N ASN A 214 22.83 -31.07 3.93
CA ASN A 214 22.89 -31.84 5.17
C ASN A 214 22.22 -33.21 5.04
N GLN A 215 21.10 -33.31 4.32
CA GLN A 215 20.47 -34.59 4.03
C GLN A 215 21.38 -35.53 3.23
N LYS A 216 22.14 -34.98 2.26
CA LYS A 216 23.11 -35.76 1.49
C LYS A 216 24.22 -36.29 2.39
N HIS A 217 24.82 -35.44 3.23
CA HIS A 217 25.88 -35.83 4.16
C HIS A 217 25.41 -36.88 5.18
N LEU A 218 24.25 -36.67 5.80
CA LEU A 218 23.69 -37.66 6.73
C LEU A 218 23.41 -39.01 6.06
N ARG A 219 22.89 -39.01 4.82
CA ARG A 219 22.67 -40.25 4.06
C ARG A 219 24.00 -40.93 3.72
N ALA A 220 25.01 -40.18 3.30
CA ALA A 220 26.33 -40.72 3.00
C ALA A 220 26.96 -41.36 4.25
N ALA A 221 26.86 -40.69 5.40
CA ALA A 221 27.32 -41.22 6.68
C ALA A 221 26.61 -42.53 7.06
N GLN A 222 25.28 -42.59 6.89
CA GLN A 222 24.49 -43.80 7.14
C GLN A 222 24.91 -44.97 6.23
N VAL A 223 25.18 -44.70 4.95
CA VAL A 223 25.68 -45.72 4.01
C VAL A 223 27.07 -46.20 4.42
N ALA A 224 27.99 -45.29 4.75
CA ALA A 224 29.34 -45.61 5.19
C ALA A 224 29.33 -46.44 6.49
N MET A 225 28.46 -46.11 7.44
CA MET A 225 28.22 -46.93 8.63
C MET A 225 27.75 -48.34 8.29
N ALA A 226 26.82 -48.49 7.34
CA ALA A 226 26.31 -49.79 6.93
C ALA A 226 27.39 -50.66 6.27
N THR A 227 28.38 -50.04 5.61
CA THR A 227 29.55 -50.73 5.02
C THR A 227 30.73 -50.84 5.98
N GLN A 228 30.57 -50.49 7.26
CA GLN A 228 31.63 -50.47 8.28
C GLN A 228 32.82 -49.54 7.96
N ASP A 229 32.60 -48.54 7.10
CA ASP A 229 33.57 -47.49 6.79
C ASP A 229 33.34 -46.30 7.73
N PHE A 230 33.84 -46.43 8.97
CA PHE A 230 33.58 -45.45 10.02
C PHE A 230 34.34 -44.14 9.82
N ASP A 231 35.46 -44.14 9.11
CA ASP A 231 36.24 -42.93 8.82
C ASP A 231 35.47 -42.04 7.84
N THR A 232 34.94 -42.63 6.77
CA THR A 232 34.05 -41.90 5.84
C THR A 232 32.77 -41.45 6.54
N ALA A 233 32.18 -42.28 7.40
CA ALA A 233 31.00 -41.90 8.16
C ALA A 233 31.27 -40.67 9.05
N TRP A 234 32.40 -40.65 9.75
CA TRP A 234 32.81 -39.53 10.59
C TRP A 234 33.02 -38.26 9.77
N PHE A 235 33.75 -38.36 8.64
CA PHE A 235 33.99 -37.24 7.74
C PHE A 235 32.69 -36.61 7.24
N GLU A 236 31.73 -37.42 6.80
CA GLU A 236 30.45 -36.94 6.27
C GLU A 236 29.60 -36.23 7.34
N VAL A 237 29.59 -36.74 8.58
CA VAL A 237 28.86 -36.09 9.68
C VAL A 237 29.50 -34.76 10.07
N ASP A 238 30.82 -34.61 9.92
CA ASP A 238 31.53 -33.36 10.17
C ASP A 238 31.21 -32.25 9.14
N GLN A 239 30.71 -32.63 7.95
CA GLN A 239 30.26 -31.68 6.93
C GLN A 239 28.86 -31.09 7.21
N VAL A 240 28.14 -31.60 8.20
CA VAL A 240 26.79 -31.11 8.54
C VAL A 240 26.87 -29.74 9.20
N THR A 241 26.12 -28.75 8.69
CA THR A 241 26.19 -27.35 9.15
C THR A 241 25.79 -27.16 10.62
N ASP A 242 26.21 -26.03 11.20
CA ASP A 242 25.90 -25.63 12.58
C ASP A 242 24.47 -25.09 12.71
N HIS A 243 23.50 -26.00 12.53
CA HIS A 243 22.09 -25.74 12.76
C HIS A 243 21.58 -26.69 13.85
N PRO A 244 20.80 -26.23 14.86
CA PRO A 244 20.40 -27.06 15.99
C PRO A 244 19.79 -28.42 15.62
N TYR A 245 18.81 -28.43 14.71
CA TYR A 245 18.22 -29.68 14.21
C TYR A 245 19.26 -30.60 13.55
N TRP A 246 20.09 -30.07 12.65
CA TRP A 246 21.06 -30.87 11.91
C TRP A 246 22.18 -31.39 12.80
N GLN A 247 22.62 -30.60 13.78
CA GLN A 247 23.58 -31.03 14.79
C GLN A 247 23.03 -32.16 15.66
N GLN A 248 21.75 -32.14 16.02
CA GLN A 248 21.13 -33.25 16.75
C GLN A 248 21.12 -34.55 15.91
N GLN A 249 20.82 -34.45 14.62
CA GLN A 249 20.86 -35.61 13.71
C GLN A 249 22.29 -36.13 13.54
N ALA A 250 23.25 -35.22 13.31
CA ALA A 250 24.67 -35.54 13.22
C ALA A 250 25.17 -36.24 14.50
N GLU A 251 24.83 -35.71 15.67
CA GLU A 251 25.26 -36.25 16.95
C GLU A 251 24.73 -37.67 17.19
N THR A 252 23.50 -37.96 16.74
CA THR A 252 22.96 -39.33 16.78
C THR A 252 23.83 -40.31 16.00
N VAL A 253 24.33 -39.89 14.83
CA VAL A 253 25.24 -40.70 14.01
C VAL A 253 26.61 -40.83 14.68
N ARG A 254 27.18 -39.74 15.22
CA ARG A 254 28.47 -39.77 15.96
C ARG A 254 28.42 -40.76 17.13
N GLN A 255 27.35 -40.72 17.93
CA GLN A 255 27.15 -41.64 19.05
C GLN A 255 27.08 -43.09 18.60
N ALA A 256 26.41 -43.39 17.49
CA ALA A 256 26.34 -44.73 16.95
C ALA A 256 27.72 -45.23 16.47
N ILE A 257 28.53 -44.38 15.82
CA ILE A 257 29.91 -44.70 15.43
C ILE A 257 30.74 -45.07 16.68
N TYR A 258 30.68 -44.24 17.74
CA TYR A 258 31.42 -44.51 18.97
C TYR A 258 31.02 -45.84 19.63
N GLN A 259 29.72 -46.13 19.70
CA GLN A 259 29.23 -47.39 20.26
C GLN A 259 29.76 -48.60 19.47
N HIS A 260 29.76 -48.52 18.13
CA HIS A 260 30.29 -49.58 17.27
C HIS A 260 31.79 -49.81 17.49
N GLN A 261 32.58 -48.74 17.58
CA GLN A 261 34.02 -48.83 17.83
C GLN A 261 34.32 -49.46 19.20
N GLN A 262 33.61 -49.04 20.25
CA GLN A 262 33.75 -49.63 21.59
C GLN A 262 33.43 -51.12 21.60
N GLN A 263 32.33 -51.53 20.97
CA GLN A 263 31.97 -52.95 20.87
C GLN A 263 33.00 -53.76 20.08
N ALA A 264 33.58 -53.19 19.01
CA ALA A 264 34.63 -53.85 18.25
C ALA A 264 35.89 -54.08 19.09
N ALA A 265 36.32 -53.07 19.86
CA ALA A 265 37.44 -53.17 20.77
C ALA A 265 37.20 -54.23 21.87
N VAL A 266 36.00 -54.27 22.45
CA VAL A 266 35.63 -55.32 23.44
C VAL A 266 35.71 -56.71 22.81
N ARG A 267 35.14 -56.92 21.62
CA ARG A 267 35.21 -58.21 20.93
C ARG A 267 36.62 -58.64 20.56
N GLU A 268 37.50 -57.69 20.27
CA GLU A 268 38.92 -57.97 20.01
C GLU A 268 39.65 -58.36 21.30
N ALA A 269 39.46 -57.62 22.38
CA ALA A 269 40.00 -57.95 23.69
C ALA A 269 39.54 -59.33 24.19
N GLU A 270 38.25 -59.67 24.02
CA GLU A 270 37.73 -60.99 24.34
C GLU A 270 38.35 -62.11 23.50
N ARG A 271 38.61 -61.85 22.21
CA ARG A 271 39.30 -62.80 21.33
C ARG A 271 40.73 -63.02 21.79
N GLN A 272 41.48 -61.96 22.08
CA GLN A 272 42.85 -62.04 22.61
C GLN A 272 42.88 -62.82 23.93
N HIS A 273 42.01 -62.48 24.87
CA HIS A 273 41.91 -63.18 26.15
C HIS A 273 41.55 -64.66 26.01
N ARG A 274 40.66 -65.00 25.07
CA ARG A 274 40.33 -66.41 24.76
C ARG A 274 41.55 -67.16 24.21
N LEU A 275 42.31 -66.54 23.31
CA LEU A 275 43.54 -67.12 22.77
C LEU A 275 44.59 -67.35 23.86
N GLU A 276 44.77 -66.39 24.77
CA GLU A 276 45.66 -66.54 25.94
C GLU A 276 45.23 -67.71 26.83
N ARG A 277 43.94 -67.85 27.15
CA ARG A 277 43.44 -69.00 27.92
C ARG A 277 43.69 -70.32 27.21
N LEU A 278 43.52 -70.38 25.89
CA LEU A 278 43.78 -71.61 25.12
C LEU A 278 45.27 -71.98 25.13
N LEU A 279 46.17 -70.98 25.06
CA LEU A 279 47.61 -71.21 25.17
C LEU A 279 48.01 -71.75 26.55
N LEU A 280 47.39 -71.27 27.63
CA LEU A 280 47.64 -71.77 28.99
C LEU A 280 47.18 -73.23 29.18
N VAL A 281 46.15 -73.69 28.47
CA VAL A 281 45.66 -75.07 28.55
C VAL A 281 46.53 -76.05 27.76
N LEU A 282 47.17 -75.60 26.68
CA LEU A 282 47.96 -76.46 25.79
C LEU A 282 49.41 -76.71 26.27
N ILE A 283 49.86 -76.06 27.33
CA ILE A 283 51.16 -76.38 27.97
C ILE A 283 50.91 -77.56 28.93
N PRO A 284 51.30 -78.81 28.57
CA PRO A 284 51.10 -79.94 29.48
C PRO A 284 51.87 -79.68 30.76
N SER A 285 51.20 -79.86 31.90
CA SER A 285 51.70 -79.62 33.26
C SER A 285 52.83 -80.59 33.69
N GLY A 286 53.57 -81.15 32.74
CA GLY A 286 54.35 -82.36 32.92
C GLY A 286 55.69 -82.35 32.18
N VAL A 287 56.50 -81.30 32.35
CA VAL A 287 57.95 -81.45 32.40
C VAL A 287 58.48 -80.42 33.39
N GLY A 288 58.95 -80.88 34.55
CA GLY A 288 59.67 -80.05 35.50
C GLY A 288 60.98 -79.56 34.88
N ALA A 289 60.98 -78.34 34.36
CA ALA A 289 62.18 -77.61 34.02
C ALA A 289 62.42 -76.55 35.09
N SER A 290 63.02 -76.98 36.21
CA SER A 290 63.68 -76.10 37.16
C SER A 290 64.86 -75.42 36.45
N VAL A 291 64.64 -74.24 35.87
CA VAL A 291 65.74 -73.39 35.40
C VAL A 291 65.59 -72.03 36.06
N ALA A 292 66.43 -71.84 37.08
CA ALA A 292 66.82 -70.56 37.61
C ALA A 292 67.45 -69.69 36.50
N LEU A 293 67.10 -68.40 36.46
CA LEU A 293 67.84 -67.24 35.90
C LEU A 293 66.83 -66.15 35.57
N ALA A 294 67.03 -64.86 35.82
CA ALA A 294 67.91 -64.13 36.72
C ALA A 294 67.32 -62.72 36.81
N GLN A 295 67.62 -62.05 37.92
CA GLN A 295 67.44 -60.62 38.09
C GLN A 295 68.00 -59.85 36.89
N CYS A 296 67.17 -59.05 36.22
CA CYS A 296 67.62 -57.83 35.56
C CYS A 296 66.64 -56.71 35.87
N GLN A 297 67.04 -55.93 36.88
CA GLN A 297 66.47 -54.67 37.31
C GLN A 297 66.51 -53.60 36.20
N ARG A 298 65.43 -52.82 36.17
CA ARG A 298 65.37 -51.36 36.02
C ARG A 298 66.62 -50.66 35.47
N SER A 299 66.46 -49.96 34.35
CA SER A 299 67.06 -48.63 34.07
C SER A 299 66.16 -47.93 33.06
#